data_AF-A0A946LT54-F1
#
_entry.id   AF-A0A946LT54-F1
#
_cell.length_a   1.000
_cell.length_b   1.000
_cell.length_c   1.000
_cell.angle_alpha   90.00
_cell.angle_beta   90.00
_cell.angle_gamma   90.00
#
_symmetry.space_group_name_H-M   'P 1'
#
loop_
_entity.id
_entity.type
_entity.pdbx_description
1 polymer ?
#
loop_
_entity_poly.entity_id
_entity_poly.type
_entity_poly.pdbx_seq_one_letter_code
_entity_poly.pdbx_strand_id
1 'polypeptide(L)'
;WKEDTRGLPWYPGDTVNIGIGQGDMLVTPLQLATAVTVIANRGKWVPPRMLKSGSDLIERSTVPRMDSIELIPDPIWDLVIGAMEKVVHRGNQVYGENGTAWAYIGQDIEYRMAGKSGTAQVVGIKQGEEYDAEELDERQRKHAWFVAFAPVDNPTIALAVLVENGGGGSEFAAPVARAVLDHHLLKNTANSGRVVASTGEEL
;
A
#
# COMPACT_ATOMS: atom_id res chain seq x y z
N TRP A 1 -18.56 0.69 -18.84
CA TRP A 1 -19.08 0.42 -17.47
C TRP A 1 -20.21 1.34 -17.09
N LYS A 2 -20.00 2.64 -16.81
CA LYS A 2 -21.06 3.54 -16.31
C LYS A 2 -22.27 3.63 -17.25
N GLU A 3 -22.00 3.68 -18.55
CA GLU A 3 -23.03 3.61 -19.59
C GLU A 3 -23.78 2.27 -19.54
N ASP A 4 -23.05 1.16 -19.49
CA ASP A 4 -23.63 -0.20 -19.47
C ASP A 4 -24.42 -0.52 -18.19
N THR A 5 -23.97 -0.05 -17.03
CA THR A 5 -24.55 -0.41 -15.72
C THR A 5 -25.56 0.59 -15.19
N ARG A 6 -25.41 1.89 -15.51
CA ARG A 6 -26.27 2.96 -15.01
C ARG A 6 -27.06 3.66 -16.11
N GLY A 7 -26.81 3.37 -17.38
CA GLY A 7 -27.47 4.05 -18.51
C GLY A 7 -27.11 5.54 -18.60
N LEU A 8 -25.99 5.95 -17.99
CA LEU A 8 -25.55 7.34 -17.93
C LEU A 8 -24.24 7.52 -18.71
N PRO A 9 -24.07 8.63 -19.43
CA PRO A 9 -22.83 8.93 -20.12
C PRO A 9 -21.68 9.20 -19.13
N TRP A 10 -20.46 9.14 -19.64
CA TRP A 10 -19.27 9.56 -18.90
C TRP A 10 -19.19 11.09 -18.84
N TYR A 11 -19.13 11.66 -17.65
CA TYR A 11 -18.96 13.10 -17.45
C TYR A 11 -17.50 13.43 -17.16
N PRO A 12 -17.00 14.63 -17.55
CA PRO A 12 -15.63 15.04 -17.24
C PRO A 12 -15.25 14.95 -15.75
N GLY A 13 -16.21 15.18 -14.85
CA GLY A 13 -16.00 15.06 -13.40
C GLY A 13 -15.72 13.62 -12.93
N ASP A 14 -16.18 12.60 -13.66
CA ASP A 14 -15.92 11.19 -13.33
C ASP A 14 -14.42 10.87 -13.45
N THR A 15 -13.74 11.46 -14.44
CA THR A 15 -12.28 11.30 -14.63
C THR A 15 -11.50 11.90 -13.46
N VAL A 16 -11.94 13.06 -12.93
CA VAL A 16 -11.29 13.72 -11.79
C VAL A 16 -11.44 12.87 -10.52
N ASN A 17 -12.64 12.33 -10.29
CA ASN A 17 -12.91 11.46 -9.14
C ASN A 17 -12.06 10.18 -9.20
N ILE A 18 -11.99 9.53 -10.37
CA ILE A 18 -11.15 8.34 -10.55
C ILE A 18 -9.68 8.64 -10.30
N GLY A 19 -9.19 9.81 -10.71
CA GLY A 19 -7.78 10.21 -10.51
C GLY A 19 -7.34 10.22 -9.04
N ILE A 20 -8.27 10.38 -8.10
CA ILE A 20 -8.02 10.33 -6.65
C ILE A 20 -8.55 9.06 -5.98
N GLY A 21 -9.03 8.08 -6.76
CA GLY A 21 -9.58 6.82 -6.25
C GLY A 21 -10.99 6.93 -5.66
N GLN A 22 -11.78 7.92 -6.08
CA GLN A 22 -13.18 8.11 -5.68
C GLN A 22 -14.14 7.88 -6.84
N GLY A 23 -15.44 7.87 -6.55
CA GLY A 23 -16.51 7.61 -7.52
C GLY A 23 -16.81 6.12 -7.66
N ASP A 24 -16.90 5.63 -8.89
CA ASP A 24 -17.33 4.25 -9.18
C ASP A 24 -16.18 3.22 -9.12
N MET A 25 -15.01 3.60 -8.58
CA MET A 25 -13.88 2.70 -8.39
C MET A 25 -14.04 1.90 -7.09
N LEU A 26 -14.14 0.58 -7.21
CA LEU A 26 -14.10 -0.36 -6.09
C LEU A 26 -12.89 -1.28 -6.24
N VAL A 27 -12.15 -1.47 -5.15
CA VAL A 27 -10.93 -2.27 -5.12
C VAL A 27 -10.86 -3.15 -3.88
N THR A 28 -10.36 -4.38 -4.04
CA THR A 28 -10.10 -5.29 -2.93
C THR A 28 -8.70 -5.05 -2.35
N PRO A 29 -8.45 -5.38 -1.06
CA PRO A 29 -7.11 -5.32 -0.49
C PRO A 29 -6.06 -6.09 -1.30
N LEU A 30 -6.43 -7.26 -1.86
CA LEU A 30 -5.52 -8.06 -2.68
C LEU A 30 -5.15 -7.36 -4.00
N GLN A 31 -6.10 -6.68 -4.64
CA GLN A 31 -5.82 -5.89 -5.85
C GLN A 31 -4.89 -4.71 -5.55
N LEU A 32 -5.08 -4.01 -4.42
CA LEU A 32 -4.17 -2.94 -4.00
C LEU A 32 -2.77 -3.47 -3.67
N ALA A 33 -2.66 -4.57 -2.92
CA ALA A 33 -1.38 -5.19 -2.62
C ALA A 33 -0.64 -5.63 -3.90
N THR A 34 -1.39 -6.14 -4.89
CA THR A 34 -0.83 -6.50 -6.19
C THR A 34 -0.35 -5.28 -6.96
N ALA A 35 -1.14 -4.19 -7.02
CA ALA A 35 -0.73 -2.95 -7.66
C ALA A 35 0.54 -2.36 -7.04
N VAL A 36 0.65 -2.39 -5.71
CA VAL A 36 1.84 -1.92 -4.98
C VAL A 36 3.05 -2.82 -5.25
N THR A 37 2.84 -4.13 -5.40
CA THR A 37 3.89 -5.07 -5.82
C THR A 37 4.42 -4.73 -7.22
N VAL A 38 3.55 -4.34 -8.16
CA VAL A 38 3.97 -3.90 -9.50
C VAL A 38 4.82 -2.63 -9.43
N ILE A 39 4.44 -1.67 -8.58
CA ILE A 39 5.24 -0.45 -8.35
C ILE A 39 6.60 -0.81 -7.76
N ALA A 40 6.63 -1.65 -6.72
CA ALA A 40 7.86 -2.12 -6.09
C ALA A 40 8.80 -2.84 -7.08
N ASN A 41 8.20 -3.59 -8.01
CA ASN A 41 8.90 -4.32 -9.06
C ASN A 41 9.16 -3.50 -10.34
N ARG A 42 8.93 -2.18 -10.33
CA ARG A 42 9.14 -1.28 -11.48
C ARG A 42 8.42 -1.78 -12.74
N GLY A 43 7.15 -2.12 -12.61
CA GLY A 43 6.29 -2.54 -13.71
C GLY A 43 6.23 -4.04 -13.96
N LYS A 44 7.11 -4.87 -13.35
CA LYS A 44 7.05 -6.33 -13.56
C LYS A 44 5.85 -6.94 -12.85
N TRP A 45 4.97 -7.56 -13.63
CA TRP A 45 3.77 -8.22 -13.13
C TRP A 45 4.10 -9.60 -12.55
N VAL A 46 3.65 -9.84 -11.31
CA VAL A 46 3.69 -11.16 -10.68
C VAL A 46 2.29 -11.48 -10.16
N PRO A 47 1.62 -12.52 -10.68
CA PRO A 47 0.27 -12.86 -10.23
C PRO A 47 0.30 -13.32 -8.76
N PRO A 48 -0.60 -12.79 -7.91
CA PRO A 48 -0.67 -13.19 -6.50
C PRO A 48 -1.09 -14.66 -6.39
N ARG A 49 -0.39 -15.44 -5.55
CA ARG A 49 -0.66 -16.86 -5.30
C ARG A 49 -0.40 -17.21 -3.84
N MET A 50 -1.21 -18.10 -3.27
CA MET A 50 -0.99 -18.66 -1.92
C MET A 50 -0.20 -19.98 -1.94
N LEU A 51 -0.35 -20.78 -3.01
CA LEU A 51 0.31 -22.08 -3.12
C LEU A 51 1.81 -21.91 -3.48
N LYS A 52 2.70 -22.39 -2.61
CA LYS A 52 4.15 -22.26 -2.76
C LYS A 52 4.81 -23.36 -3.60
N SER A 53 4.36 -24.62 -3.47
CA SER A 53 4.90 -25.79 -4.17
C SER A 53 3.84 -26.90 -4.33
N GLY A 54 3.91 -27.70 -5.39
CA GLY A 54 2.98 -28.82 -5.69
C GLY A 54 3.06 -29.25 -7.16
N SER A 55 2.85 -30.54 -7.48
CA SER A 55 2.92 -31.06 -8.86
C SER A 55 1.78 -30.57 -9.76
N ASP A 56 0.63 -30.21 -9.18
CA ASP A 56 -0.54 -29.67 -9.91
C ASP A 56 -0.36 -28.21 -10.38
N LEU A 57 0.80 -27.59 -10.11
CA LEU A 57 1.07 -26.17 -10.28
C LEU A 57 1.11 -25.66 -11.71
N ILE A 58 1.48 -26.50 -12.68
CA ILE A 58 1.77 -26.05 -14.05
C ILE A 58 0.50 -26.02 -14.91
N GLU A 59 -0.48 -26.88 -14.63
CA GLU A 59 -1.64 -27.07 -15.52
C GLU A 59 -2.88 -26.24 -15.16
N ARG A 60 -2.96 -25.70 -13.94
CA ARG A 60 -4.20 -25.09 -13.42
C ARG A 60 -4.13 -23.60 -13.07
N SER A 61 -3.08 -22.88 -13.45
CA SER A 61 -3.04 -21.42 -13.24
C SER A 61 -4.03 -20.71 -14.18
N THR A 62 -5.30 -20.65 -13.79
CA THR A 62 -6.34 -19.84 -14.42
C THR A 62 -6.25 -18.35 -14.07
N VAL A 63 -5.25 -17.95 -13.27
CA VAL A 63 -5.02 -16.54 -12.94
C VAL A 63 -4.66 -15.78 -14.22
N PRO A 64 -5.43 -14.75 -14.61
CA PRO A 64 -5.09 -13.93 -15.76
C PRO A 64 -3.66 -13.42 -15.64
N ARG A 65 -2.82 -13.74 -16.64
CA ARG A 65 -1.51 -13.11 -16.79
C ARG A 65 -1.76 -11.75 -17.43
N MET A 66 -1.52 -10.69 -16.67
CA MET A 66 -1.33 -9.37 -17.27
C MET A 66 0.14 -9.26 -17.71
N ASP A 67 0.36 -8.50 -18.78
CA ASP A 67 1.70 -8.19 -19.24
C ASP A 67 2.39 -7.21 -18.27
N SER A 68 3.71 -7.27 -18.25
CA SER A 68 4.49 -6.29 -17.49
C SER A 68 4.38 -4.91 -18.16
N ILE A 69 4.48 -3.87 -17.34
CA ILE A 69 4.45 -2.49 -17.81
C ILE A 69 5.86 -2.08 -18.24
N GLU A 70 6.14 -2.18 -19.54
CA GLU A 70 7.47 -1.88 -20.11
C GLU A 70 7.61 -0.43 -20.63
N LEU A 71 6.48 0.27 -20.80
CA LEU A 71 6.45 1.61 -21.43
C LEU A 71 6.90 2.75 -20.49
N ILE A 72 7.06 2.48 -19.19
CA ILE A 72 7.40 3.50 -18.19
C ILE A 72 8.92 3.48 -17.94
N PRO A 73 9.64 4.57 -18.23
CA PRO A 73 11.08 4.66 -17.98
C PRO A 73 11.43 4.60 -16.49
N ASP A 74 12.61 4.06 -16.16
CA ASP A 74 13.13 3.98 -14.78
C ASP A 74 13.08 5.30 -14.00
N PRO A 75 13.41 6.48 -14.57
CA PRO A 75 13.30 7.75 -13.85
C PRO A 75 11.88 8.09 -13.37
N ILE A 76 10.84 7.60 -14.06
CA ILE A 76 9.44 7.82 -13.65
C ILE A 76 9.10 6.89 -12.47
N TRP A 77 9.60 5.65 -12.48
CA TRP A 77 9.50 4.77 -11.32
C TRP A 77 10.22 5.35 -10.10
N ASP A 78 11.43 5.87 -10.28
CA ASP A 78 12.20 6.53 -9.20
C ASP A 78 11.43 7.73 -8.62
N LEU A 79 10.79 8.53 -9.49
CA LEU A 79 9.99 9.66 -9.06
C LEU A 79 8.80 9.22 -8.20
N VAL A 80 8.04 8.21 -8.65
CA VAL A 80 6.86 7.70 -7.93
C VAL A 80 7.27 7.06 -6.60
N ILE A 81 8.29 6.20 -6.63
CA ILE A 81 8.80 5.50 -5.44
C ILE A 81 9.36 6.51 -4.43
N GLY A 82 10.15 7.49 -4.89
CA GLY A 82 10.67 8.56 -4.03
C GLY A 82 9.56 9.43 -3.44
N ALA A 83 8.48 9.71 -4.18
CA ALA A 83 7.32 10.41 -3.65
C ALA A 83 6.59 9.59 -2.57
N MET A 84 6.44 8.28 -2.78
CA MET A 84 5.87 7.36 -1.77
C MET A 84 6.78 7.21 -0.54
N GLU A 85 8.09 7.25 -0.70
CA GLU A 85 9.04 7.26 0.42
C GLU A 85 8.87 8.52 1.27
N LYS A 86 8.75 9.68 0.64
CA LYS A 86 8.53 10.97 1.33
C LYS A 86 7.22 11.03 2.12
N VAL A 87 6.26 10.14 1.89
CA VAL A 87 5.05 10.03 2.71
C VAL A 87 5.38 9.55 4.13
N VAL A 88 6.39 8.69 4.26
CA VAL A 88 6.77 8.05 5.52
C VAL A 88 8.02 8.68 6.12
N HIS A 89 9.00 8.98 5.28
CA HIS A 89 10.30 9.49 5.72
C HIS A 89 10.29 11.01 5.72
N ARG A 90 10.99 11.59 6.69
CA ARG A 90 11.26 13.02 6.68
C ARG A 90 12.17 13.31 5.49
N GLY A 91 11.64 13.95 4.45
CA GLY A 91 12.51 14.73 3.57
C GLY A 91 13.26 15.73 4.45
N ASN A 92 14.54 16.01 4.20
CA ASN A 92 15.41 16.86 5.04
C ASN A 92 14.98 18.35 5.13
N GLN A 93 13.68 18.63 5.22
CA GLN A 93 13.09 19.94 5.03
C GLN A 93 12.34 20.38 6.29
N VAL A 94 12.25 21.71 6.40
CA VAL A 94 11.79 22.47 7.56
C VAL A 94 10.28 22.24 7.78
N TYR A 95 9.78 22.65 8.95
CA TYR A 95 8.38 22.55 9.39
C TYR A 95 7.36 22.79 8.24
N GLY A 96 6.48 21.82 8.00
CA GLY A 96 5.45 21.87 6.94
C GLY A 96 5.67 20.92 5.75
N GLU A 97 6.83 20.25 5.67
CA GLU A 97 7.17 19.32 4.58
C GLU A 97 7.13 17.83 4.99
N ASN A 98 6.47 17.52 6.10
CA ASN A 98 6.37 16.14 6.58
C ASN A 98 5.36 15.35 5.74
N GLY A 99 5.76 14.16 5.31
CA GLY A 99 4.85 13.20 4.70
C GLY A 99 3.66 12.88 5.61
N THR A 100 2.52 12.57 5.01
CA THR A 100 1.26 12.36 5.76
C THR A 100 1.34 11.26 6.81
N ALA A 101 2.27 10.31 6.70
CA ALA A 101 2.45 9.22 7.64
C ALA A 101 3.66 9.38 8.57
N TRP A 102 4.51 10.39 8.34
CA TRP A 102 5.76 10.56 9.08
C TRP A 102 5.54 10.66 10.60
N ALA A 103 4.57 11.47 11.02
CA ALA A 103 4.28 11.68 12.44
C ALA A 103 3.84 10.40 13.18
N TYR A 104 3.33 9.40 12.44
CA TYR A 104 2.77 8.18 13.01
C TYR A 104 3.71 6.98 12.94
N ILE A 105 4.48 6.86 11.84
CA ILE A 105 5.30 5.67 11.58
C ILE A 105 6.71 5.96 11.06
N GLY A 106 7.05 7.22 10.82
CA GLY A 106 8.34 7.64 10.26
C GLY A 106 9.45 7.84 11.31
N GLN A 107 9.09 7.80 12.59
CA GLN A 107 10.05 7.91 13.70
C GLN A 107 10.70 6.54 13.98
N ASP A 108 11.98 6.56 14.35
CA ASP A 108 12.76 5.38 14.75
C ASP A 108 12.61 4.17 13.80
N ILE A 109 12.63 4.44 12.49
CA ILE A 109 12.57 3.41 11.45
C ILE A 109 13.98 3.02 11.01
N GLU A 110 14.30 1.73 11.09
CA GLU A 110 15.63 1.19 10.76
C GLU A 110 15.80 0.85 9.27
N TYR A 111 14.74 0.96 8.49
CA TYR A 111 14.73 0.67 7.05
C TYR A 111 13.98 1.74 6.26
N ARG A 112 14.31 1.86 4.98
CA ARG A 112 13.57 2.72 4.05
C ARG A 112 12.32 1.99 3.58
N MET A 113 11.19 2.67 3.57
CA MET A 113 9.91 2.14 3.08
C MET A 113 9.19 3.19 2.24
N ALA A 114 8.51 2.74 1.20
CA ALA A 114 7.65 3.57 0.38
C ALA A 114 6.19 3.21 0.70
N GLY A 115 5.35 4.22 0.93
CA GLY A 115 3.95 3.98 1.25
C GLY A 115 3.03 5.12 0.87
N LYS A 116 1.73 4.87 1.00
CA LYS A 116 0.69 5.88 0.76
C LYS A 116 -0.52 5.63 1.65
N SER A 117 -0.97 6.68 2.34
CA SER A 117 -2.25 6.67 3.05
C SER A 117 -3.42 7.01 2.12
N GLY A 118 -4.56 6.39 2.41
CA GLY A 118 -5.84 6.68 1.79
C GLY A 118 -6.94 6.69 2.84
N THR A 119 -8.01 7.41 2.55
CA THR A 119 -9.20 7.47 3.41
C THR A 119 -10.42 7.31 2.51
N ALA A 120 -11.17 6.23 2.67
CA ALA A 120 -12.38 5.99 1.88
C ALA A 120 -13.60 6.44 2.69
N GLN A 121 -14.38 7.37 2.12
CA GLN A 121 -15.61 7.85 2.76
C GLN A 121 -16.73 6.82 2.60
N VAL A 122 -17.45 6.54 3.68
CA VAL A 122 -18.54 5.53 3.72
C VAL A 122 -19.90 6.15 3.36
N VAL A 123 -20.07 7.47 3.48
CA VAL A 123 -21.33 8.16 3.21
C VAL A 123 -21.10 9.44 2.40
N GLY A 124 -21.97 9.67 1.41
CA GLY A 124 -22.01 10.92 0.65
C GLY A 124 -22.52 12.06 1.53
N ILE A 125 -21.69 13.07 1.73
CA ILE A 125 -22.06 14.28 2.48
C ILE A 125 -23.15 15.02 1.69
N LYS A 126 -24.31 15.30 2.31
CA LYS A 126 -25.32 16.19 1.72
C LYS A 126 -24.72 17.59 1.59
N GLN A 127 -24.92 18.26 0.46
CA GLN A 127 -24.41 19.62 0.27
C GLN A 127 -24.89 20.55 1.39
N GLY A 128 -23.96 21.15 2.12
CA GLY A 128 -24.26 22.18 3.14
C GLY A 128 -24.06 21.76 4.60
N GLU A 129 -23.66 20.52 4.90
CA GLU A 129 -23.39 20.10 6.29
C GLU A 129 -21.89 20.10 6.63
N GLU A 130 -21.58 20.58 7.83
CA GLU A 130 -20.23 20.65 8.39
C GLU A 130 -19.82 19.27 8.91
N TYR A 131 -18.57 18.87 8.64
CA TYR A 131 -18.07 17.55 9.00
C TYR A 131 -17.79 17.48 10.50
N ASP A 132 -18.64 16.80 11.26
CA ASP A 132 -18.35 16.43 12.64
C ASP A 132 -18.06 14.92 12.75
N ALA A 133 -16.82 14.57 13.08
CA ALA A 133 -16.40 13.18 13.26
C ALA A 133 -16.91 12.57 14.57
N GLU A 134 -17.29 13.40 15.54
CA GLU A 134 -17.78 12.98 16.86
C GLU A 134 -19.30 12.71 16.85
N GLU A 135 -20.06 13.30 15.92
CA GLU A 135 -21.51 13.08 15.77
C GLU A 135 -21.88 11.88 14.87
N LEU A 136 -20.92 11.28 14.17
CA LEU A 136 -21.16 10.13 13.28
C LEU A 136 -21.16 8.79 14.04
N ASP A 137 -22.17 7.96 13.78
CA ASP A 137 -22.22 6.56 14.23
C ASP A 137 -20.93 5.83 13.80
N GLU A 138 -20.42 4.88 14.59
CA GLU A 138 -19.14 4.19 14.29
C GLU A 138 -19.14 3.56 12.89
N ARG A 139 -20.32 3.14 12.40
CA ARG A 139 -20.54 2.56 11.06
C ARG A 139 -20.43 3.57 9.91
N GLN A 140 -20.40 4.87 10.21
CA GLN A 140 -20.31 5.96 9.23
C GLN A 140 -18.90 6.55 9.15
N ARG A 141 -17.97 6.06 9.99
CA ARG A 141 -16.58 6.49 9.98
C ARG A 141 -15.88 6.03 8.71
N LYS A 142 -14.96 6.87 8.22
CA LYS A 142 -14.16 6.59 7.02
C LYS A 142 -13.34 5.32 7.23
N HIS A 143 -13.12 4.54 6.17
CA HIS A 143 -12.18 3.43 6.21
C HIS A 143 -10.75 3.95 6.03
N ALA A 144 -9.84 3.48 6.87
CA ALA A 144 -8.44 3.84 6.82
C ALA A 144 -7.68 2.84 5.93
N TRP A 145 -7.00 3.35 4.92
CA TRP A 145 -6.14 2.57 4.03
C TRP A 145 -4.69 2.97 4.17
N PHE A 146 -3.80 1.98 4.13
CA PHE A 146 -2.38 2.21 3.95
C PHE A 146 -1.78 1.12 3.08
N VAL A 147 -1.03 1.51 2.06
CA VAL A 147 -0.25 0.59 1.24
C VAL A 147 1.22 0.88 1.40
N ALA A 148 2.06 -0.15 1.34
CA ALA A 148 3.50 0.02 1.42
C ALA A 148 4.28 -1.14 0.83
N PHE A 149 5.56 -0.88 0.52
CA PHE A 149 6.57 -1.90 0.32
C PHE A 149 7.90 -1.48 0.96
N ALA A 150 8.72 -2.48 1.31
CA ALA A 150 10.02 -2.27 1.93
C ALA A 150 10.94 -3.49 1.76
N PRO A 151 12.28 -3.30 1.87
CA PRO A 151 12.98 -2.02 1.79
C PRO A 151 12.82 -1.32 0.43
N VAL A 152 12.99 0.00 0.36
CA VAL A 152 12.83 0.75 -0.92
C VAL A 152 13.80 0.27 -2.00
N ASP A 153 15.06 0.05 -1.65
CA ASP A 153 16.13 -0.25 -2.61
C ASP A 153 16.11 -1.71 -3.11
N ASN A 154 15.61 -2.64 -2.27
CA ASN A 154 15.45 -4.04 -2.63
C ASN A 154 14.18 -4.61 -1.96
N PRO A 155 12.98 -4.35 -2.54
CA PRO A 155 11.72 -4.72 -1.92
C PRO A 155 11.58 -6.23 -1.69
N THR A 156 11.30 -6.63 -0.44
CA THR A 156 11.06 -8.04 -0.09
C THR A 156 9.61 -8.31 0.33
N ILE A 157 8.86 -7.26 0.64
CA ILE A 157 7.46 -7.34 1.06
C ILE A 157 6.68 -6.13 0.54
N ALA A 158 5.45 -6.37 0.09
CA ALA A 158 4.45 -5.37 -0.23
C ALA A 158 3.13 -5.74 0.46
N LEU A 159 2.39 -4.73 0.94
CA LEU A 159 1.15 -4.93 1.68
C LEU A 159 0.12 -3.84 1.39
N ALA A 160 -1.14 -4.19 1.64
CA ALA A 160 -2.26 -3.27 1.75
C ALA A 160 -3.00 -3.55 3.06
N VAL A 161 -3.20 -2.52 3.86
CA VAL A 161 -3.92 -2.57 5.12
C VAL A 161 -5.20 -1.76 4.99
N LEU A 162 -6.31 -2.39 5.35
CA LEU A 162 -7.61 -1.79 5.50
C LEU A 162 -8.02 -1.91 6.96
N VAL A 163 -8.32 -0.77 7.59
CA VAL A 163 -9.00 -0.73 8.89
C VAL A 163 -10.40 -0.17 8.66
N GLU A 164 -11.40 -1.03 8.73
CA GLU A 164 -12.80 -0.64 8.62
C GLU A 164 -13.17 0.33 9.73
N ASN A 165 -13.90 1.39 9.35
CA ASN A 165 -14.34 2.46 10.26
C ASN A 165 -13.21 3.12 11.07
N GLY A 166 -11.98 2.98 10.59
CA GLY A 166 -10.76 3.36 11.29
C GLY A 166 -10.32 4.81 11.07
N GLY A 167 -11.14 5.71 10.54
CA GLY A 167 -10.75 7.12 10.40
C GLY A 167 -9.65 7.37 9.37
N GLY A 168 -8.55 8.03 9.77
CA GLY A 168 -7.48 8.45 8.86
C GLY A 168 -6.47 7.34 8.52
N GLY A 169 -6.16 7.15 7.22
CA GLY A 169 -5.20 6.13 6.77
C GLY A 169 -3.82 6.19 7.42
N SER A 170 -3.28 7.40 7.60
CA SER A 170 -1.97 7.60 8.24
C SER A 170 -1.96 7.29 9.73
N GLU A 171 -3.08 7.53 10.41
CA GLU A 171 -3.17 7.42 11.87
C GLU A 171 -3.47 6.00 12.31
N PHE A 172 -4.29 5.26 11.57
CA PHE A 172 -4.78 3.96 12.02
C PHE A 172 -4.28 2.78 11.18
N ALA A 173 -4.23 2.92 9.85
CA ALA A 173 -3.76 1.83 8.98
C ALA A 173 -2.23 1.79 8.86
N ALA A 174 -1.56 2.94 8.87
CA ALA A 174 -0.10 3.00 8.76
C ALA A 174 0.63 2.32 9.94
N PRO A 175 0.24 2.50 11.22
CA PRO A 175 0.89 1.81 12.33
C PRO A 175 0.79 0.28 12.25
N VAL A 176 -0.34 -0.24 11.76
CA VAL A 176 -0.50 -1.69 11.51
C VAL A 176 0.47 -2.15 10.42
N ALA A 177 0.60 -1.40 9.33
CA ALA A 177 1.58 -1.69 8.28
C ALA A 177 3.01 -1.67 8.83
N ARG A 178 3.37 -0.68 9.64
CA ARG A 178 4.69 -0.58 10.29
C ARG A 178 4.99 -1.81 11.15
N ALA A 179 4.03 -2.27 11.96
CA ALA A 179 4.22 -3.44 12.81
C ALA A 179 4.48 -4.73 12.01
N VAL A 180 3.79 -4.91 10.88
CA VAL A 180 4.02 -6.06 9.97
C VAL A 180 5.41 -5.99 9.34
N LEU A 181 5.81 -4.80 8.88
CA LEU A 181 7.13 -4.60 8.27
C LEU A 181 8.27 -4.77 9.27
N ASP A 182 8.14 -4.24 10.49
CA ASP A 182 9.11 -4.43 11.57
C ASP A 182 9.28 -5.92 11.89
N HIS A 183 8.17 -6.65 11.98
CA HIS A 183 8.21 -8.08 12.21
C HIS A 183 8.95 -8.80 11.07
N HIS A 184 8.64 -8.48 9.82
CA HIS A 184 9.24 -9.15 8.66
C HIS A 184 10.73 -8.82 8.48
N LEU A 185 11.11 -7.56 8.69
CA LEU A 185 12.45 -7.06 8.36
C LEU A 185 13.43 -7.16 9.53
N LEU A 186 13.00 -6.88 10.77
CA LEU A 186 13.91 -6.81 11.92
C LEU A 186 14.09 -8.15 12.63
N LYS A 187 13.05 -8.99 12.67
CA LYS A 187 13.17 -10.33 13.30
C LYS A 187 14.02 -11.30 12.49
N ASN A 188 14.07 -11.14 11.16
CA ASN A 188 14.91 -11.96 10.30
C ASN A 188 16.40 -11.63 10.45
N THR A 189 16.74 -10.41 10.86
CA THR A 189 18.13 -9.99 11.15
C THR A 189 18.66 -10.64 12.42
N ALA A 190 17.83 -10.76 13.47
CA ALA A 190 18.21 -11.40 14.73
C ALA A 190 18.51 -12.91 14.61
N ASN A 191 17.86 -13.61 13.67
CA ASN A 191 18.10 -15.04 13.43
C ASN A 191 19.29 -15.30 12.48
N SER A 192 19.65 -14.35 11.62
CA SER A 192 20.78 -14.52 10.68
C SER A 192 22.15 -14.40 11.36
N GLY A 193 22.25 -13.69 12.48
CA GLY A 193 23.50 -13.57 13.27
C GLY A 193 23.85 -14.80 14.13
N ARG A 194 22.94 -15.79 14.23
CA ARG A 194 23.10 -16.92 15.16
C ARG A 194 23.68 -18.19 14.52
N VAL A 195 23.87 -18.20 13.20
CA VAL A 195 24.31 -19.39 12.44
C VAL A 195 25.83 -19.46 12.22
N VAL A 196 26.61 -18.43 12.60
CA VAL A 196 28.07 -18.38 12.29
C VAL A 196 28.97 -18.70 13.50
N ALA A 197 28.43 -19.03 14.68
CA ALA A 197 29.21 -19.16 15.91
C ALA A 197 29.34 -20.58 16.49
N SER A 198 29.20 -21.66 15.71
CA SER A 198 29.36 -23.02 16.27
C SER A 198 29.98 -24.07 15.36
N THR A 199 31.06 -23.73 14.64
CA THR A 199 31.97 -24.77 14.11
C THR A 199 33.42 -24.40 14.41
N GLY A 200 33.80 -24.65 15.66
CA GLY A 200 35.16 -24.76 16.14
C GLY A 200 35.20 -25.82 17.24
N GLU A 201 36.12 -26.77 17.09
CA GLU A 201 36.57 -27.81 18.03
C GLU A 201 36.03 -29.25 17.85
N GLU A 202 36.93 -30.06 17.26
CA GLU A 202 37.42 -31.40 17.64
C GLU A 202 36.43 -32.52 18.01
N LEU A 203 36.38 -33.57 17.16
CA LEU A 203 37.18 -34.80 17.26
C LEU A 203 37.24 -35.52 15.91
#